data_AF-A0A2P5K1R6-F1
#
_entry.id   AF-A0A2P5K1R6-F1
#
_cell.length_a   1.000
_cell.length_b   1.000
_cell.length_c   1.000
_cell.angle_alpha   90.00
_cell.angle_beta   90.00
_cell.angle_gamma   90.00
#
_symmetry.space_group_name_H-M   'P 1'
#
loop_
_entity.id
_entity.type
_entity.pdbx_description
1 polymer ?
#
loop_
_entity_poly.entity_id
_entity_poly.type
_entity_poly.pdbx_seq_one_letter_code
_entity_poly.pdbx_strand_id
1 'polypeptide(L)'
;MNTVKNYTEYLENSFLLFFVDRFSYSGGVRKASPKKVYSIDTGLRNVVSFRFSDDIGRAIENLVFLELKRRLDVEIYYWKNKGEVDFVIKKGLRVCELIQVCYFLGKETKKREIRSLLEAMDEFALKEGLIITEDDDKELEVDGRKIIFKPLWKWLLDIA
;
A
#
# COMPACT_ATOMS: atom_id res chain seq x y z
N MET A 1 5.45 27.62 15.34
CA MET A 1 5.20 26.44 16.18
C MET A 1 3.92 25.80 15.67
N ASN A 2 4.03 24.73 14.86
CA ASN A 2 2.89 24.18 14.15
C ASN A 2 2.36 23.00 14.97
N THR A 3 1.44 23.29 15.89
CA THR A 3 0.95 22.36 16.92
C THR A 3 0.50 21.01 16.36
N VAL A 4 -0.11 21.00 15.17
CA VAL A 4 -0.51 19.77 14.46
C VAL A 4 0.70 18.87 14.15
N LYS A 5 1.82 19.45 13.72
CA LYS A 5 3.06 18.71 13.41
C LYS A 5 3.62 18.03 14.65
N ASN A 6 3.59 18.72 15.79
CA ASN A 6 4.08 18.19 17.05
C ASN A 6 3.22 17.00 17.52
N TYR A 7 1.89 17.10 17.41
CA TYR A 7 1.01 15.99 17.75
C TYR A 7 1.20 14.78 16.82
N THR A 8 1.37 14.99 15.52
CA THR A 8 1.68 13.88 14.60
C THR A 8 3.00 13.22 14.93
N GLU A 9 4.03 13.98 15.29
CA GLU A 9 5.33 13.43 15.73
C GLU A 9 5.20 12.65 17.05
N TYR A 10 4.38 13.10 18.00
CA TYR A 10 4.12 12.34 19.23
C TYR A 10 3.39 11.02 18.97
N LEU A 11 2.44 11.00 18.04
CA LEU A 11 1.73 9.76 17.65
C LEU A 11 2.64 8.78 16.89
N GLU A 12 3.58 9.29 16.10
CA GLU A 12 4.60 8.46 15.44
C GLU A 12 5.61 7.90 16.43
N ASN A 13 6.13 8.74 17.34
CA ASN A 13 7.10 8.35 18.36
C ASN A 13 6.53 7.36 19.41
N SER A 14 5.22 7.38 19.62
CA SER A 14 4.52 6.42 20.47
C SER A 14 4.13 5.13 19.74
N PHE A 15 4.53 4.98 18.47
CA PHE A 15 4.19 3.85 17.60
C PHE A 15 2.67 3.63 17.44
N LEU A 16 1.85 4.65 17.71
CA LEU A 16 0.40 4.57 17.52
C LEU A 16 0.03 4.69 16.05
N LEU A 17 0.74 5.56 15.32
CA LEU A 17 0.55 5.79 13.89
C LEU A 17 1.87 5.64 13.14
N PHE A 18 1.76 5.20 11.89
CA PHE A 18 2.86 5.11 10.95
C PHE A 18 2.55 5.94 9.72
N PHE A 19 3.54 6.71 9.28
CA PHE A 19 3.42 7.55 8.11
C PHE A 19 4.23 6.97 6.95
N VAL A 20 3.57 6.75 5.82
CA VAL A 20 4.19 6.23 4.60
C VAL A 20 4.28 7.36 3.57
N ASP A 21 5.51 7.69 3.19
CA ASP A 21 5.80 8.74 2.22
C ASP A 21 5.43 8.30 0.79
N ARG A 22 5.15 9.29 -0.06
CA ARG A 22 5.07 9.04 -1.50
C ARG A 22 6.45 8.71 -2.05
N PHE A 23 6.56 7.68 -2.88
CA PHE A 23 7.78 7.42 -3.62
C PHE A 23 8.07 8.59 -4.57
N SER A 24 9.29 9.14 -4.47
CA SER A 24 9.82 10.09 -5.45
C SER A 24 11.34 10.16 -5.34
N TYR A 25 12.03 10.17 -6.48
CA TYR A 25 13.48 10.41 -6.50
C TYR A 25 13.87 11.79 -5.94
N SER A 26 12.94 12.76 -5.98
CA SER A 26 13.16 14.08 -5.37
C SER A 26 12.75 14.09 -3.90
N GLY A 27 13.69 14.36 -3.01
CA GLY A 27 13.43 14.51 -1.57
C GLY A 27 12.49 15.67 -1.25
N GLY A 28 12.50 16.74 -2.05
CA GLY A 28 11.57 17.87 -1.90
C GLY A 28 10.13 17.47 -2.22
N VAL A 29 9.94 16.75 -3.33
CA VAL A 29 8.63 16.23 -3.73
C VAL A 29 8.11 15.23 -2.70
N ARG A 30 8.97 14.36 -2.18
CA ARG A 30 8.64 13.40 -1.12
C ARG A 30 8.10 14.11 0.14
N LYS A 31 8.79 15.15 0.63
CA LYS A 31 8.39 15.91 1.81
C LYS A 31 7.11 16.73 1.63
N ALA A 32 6.86 17.25 0.43
CA ALA A 32 5.68 18.05 0.12
C ALA A 32 4.44 17.22 -0.18
N SER A 33 4.61 15.93 -0.48
CA SER A 33 3.50 15.03 -0.79
C SER A 33 2.74 14.65 0.49
N PRO A 34 1.41 14.47 0.43
CA PRO A 34 0.65 13.87 1.52
C PRO A 34 1.24 12.50 1.91
N LYS A 35 1.13 12.13 3.18
CA LYS A 35 1.54 10.80 3.65
C LYS A 35 0.32 9.91 3.84
N LYS A 36 0.45 8.63 3.52
CA LYS A 36 -0.52 7.63 3.97
C LYS A 36 -0.31 7.37 5.47
N VAL A 37 -1.40 7.13 6.20
CA VAL A 37 -1.37 6.96 7.66
C VAL A 37 -1.99 5.62 8.02
N TYR A 38 -1.23 4.82 8.75
CA TYR A 38 -1.63 3.50 9.23
C TYR A 38 -1.55 3.44 10.75
N SER A 39 -2.41 2.64 11.39
CA SER A 39 -2.46 2.45 12.84
C SER A 39 -1.83 1.12 13.23
N ILE A 40 -1.14 1.08 14.38
CA ILE A 40 -0.63 -0.18 14.96
C ILE A 40 -1.74 -1.15 15.33
N ASP A 41 -2.89 -0.61 15.73
CA ASP A 41 -4.07 -1.37 16.13
C ASP A 41 -5.25 -0.98 15.23
N THR A 42 -5.77 -1.95 14.48
CA THR A 42 -6.97 -1.80 13.65
C THR A 42 -8.23 -1.61 14.51
N GLY A 43 -8.20 -2.05 15.77
CA GLY A 43 -9.21 -1.79 16.80
C GLY A 43 -9.25 -0.34 17.24
N LEU A 44 -8.11 0.35 17.36
CA LEU A 44 -8.07 1.80 17.64
C LEU A 44 -8.80 2.58 16.55
N ARG A 45 -8.59 2.21 15.28
CA ARG A 45 -9.31 2.79 14.14
C ARG A 45 -10.82 2.62 14.27
N ASN A 46 -11.30 1.44 14.65
CA ASN A 46 -12.73 1.15 14.82
C ASN A 46 -13.41 2.00 15.92
N VAL A 47 -12.64 2.64 16.81
CA VAL A 47 -13.13 3.50 17.89
C VAL A 47 -13.20 4.98 17.46
N VAL A 48 -12.38 5.41 16.49
CA VAL A 48 -12.29 6.83 16.06
C VAL A 48 -12.81 7.12 14.64
N SER A 49 -13.07 6.11 13.79
CA SER A 49 -13.61 6.32 12.43
C SER A 49 -15.10 5.99 12.31
N PHE A 50 -15.81 6.74 11.46
CA PHE A 50 -17.18 6.42 11.06
C PHE A 50 -17.21 5.14 10.22
N ARG A 51 -18.09 4.20 10.58
CA ARG A 51 -18.20 2.87 9.94
C ARG A 51 -18.94 2.97 8.60
N PHE A 52 -18.23 2.81 7.49
CA PHE A 52 -18.78 2.71 6.12
C PHE A 52 -18.19 1.50 5.39
N SER A 53 -18.68 1.12 4.19
CA SER A 53 -18.10 0.01 3.41
C SER A 53 -16.66 0.25 2.96
N ASP A 54 -16.26 1.51 2.74
CA ASP A 54 -14.86 1.92 2.52
C ASP A 54 -13.94 1.59 3.71
N ASP A 55 -14.53 1.31 4.87
CA ASP A 55 -13.82 1.01 6.10
C ASP A 55 -13.17 -0.38 6.05
N ILE A 56 -13.67 -1.34 5.27
CA ILE A 56 -13.04 -2.68 5.16
C ILE A 56 -11.79 -2.63 4.27
N GLY A 57 -11.85 -1.98 3.10
CA GLY A 57 -10.70 -1.88 2.20
C GLY A 57 -9.48 -1.22 2.88
N ARG A 58 -9.71 -0.13 3.60
CA ARG A 58 -8.70 0.54 4.41
C ARG A 58 -8.23 -0.30 5.61
N ALA A 59 -9.06 -1.18 6.17
CA ALA A 59 -8.64 -2.12 7.23
C ALA A 59 -7.62 -3.11 6.70
N ILE A 60 -7.90 -3.64 5.51
CA ILE A 60 -7.07 -4.63 4.84
C ILE A 60 -5.77 -3.98 4.38
N GLU A 61 -5.84 -2.78 3.81
CA GLU A 61 -4.64 -2.00 3.49
C GLU A 61 -3.76 -1.80 4.73
N ASN A 62 -4.34 -1.43 5.87
CA ASN A 62 -3.63 -1.31 7.14
C ASN A 62 -3.01 -2.64 7.60
N LEU A 63 -3.73 -3.75 7.49
CA LEU A 63 -3.23 -5.07 7.84
C LEU A 63 -2.04 -5.48 6.96
N VAL A 64 -2.14 -5.28 5.65
CA VAL A 64 -1.06 -5.51 4.69
C VAL A 64 0.14 -4.63 5.04
N PHE A 65 -0.07 -3.35 5.36
CA PHE A 65 1.00 -2.47 5.82
C PHE A 65 1.71 -3.01 7.07
N LEU A 66 0.96 -3.41 8.10
CA LEU A 66 1.53 -3.93 9.34
C LEU A 66 2.36 -5.19 9.09
N GLU A 67 1.90 -6.06 8.20
CA GLU A 67 2.64 -7.26 7.83
C GLU A 67 3.91 -6.92 7.04
N LEU A 68 3.84 -6.02 6.07
CA LEU A 68 5.02 -5.53 5.35
C LEU A 68 6.03 -4.89 6.31
N LYS A 69 5.56 -4.16 7.32
CA LYS A 69 6.41 -3.49 8.32
C LYS A 69 7.16 -4.48 9.22
N ARG A 70 6.66 -5.71 9.38
CA ARG A 70 7.37 -6.78 10.11
C ARG A 70 8.54 -7.36 9.31
N ARG A 71 8.55 -7.20 7.98
CA ARG A 71 9.68 -7.63 7.14
C ARG A 71 10.90 -6.77 7.47
N LEU A 72 12.00 -7.42 7.85
CA LEU A 72 13.27 -6.74 8.08
C LEU A 72 13.85 -6.22 6.76
N ASP A 73 14.55 -5.08 6.82
CA ASP A 73 15.32 -4.46 5.72
C ASP A 73 14.54 -4.02 4.47
N VAL A 74 13.30 -3.56 4.64
CA VAL A 74 12.52 -2.94 3.55
C VAL A 74 12.08 -1.51 3.88
N GLU A 75 12.11 -0.66 2.86
CA GLU A 75 11.49 0.66 2.88
C GLU A 75 10.15 0.59 2.17
N ILE A 76 9.09 1.11 2.82
CA ILE A 76 7.72 1.09 2.31
C ILE A 76 7.34 2.51 1.89
N TYR A 77 6.83 2.64 0.68
CA TYR A 77 6.26 3.86 0.13
C TYR A 77 4.90 3.57 -0.50
N TYR A 78 4.16 4.60 -0.87
CA TYR A 78 3.07 4.48 -1.84
C TYR A 78 3.45 5.22 -3.12
N TRP A 79 2.86 4.90 -4.26
CA TRP A 79 3.12 5.61 -5.52
C TRP A 79 1.86 6.27 -6.05
N LYS A 80 1.99 7.47 -6.61
CA LYS A 80 0.86 8.22 -7.16
C LYS A 80 1.29 9.04 -8.36
N ASN A 81 0.60 8.83 -9.47
CA ASN A 81 0.66 9.60 -10.70
C ASN A 81 -0.77 9.82 -11.24
N LYS A 82 -1.13 9.23 -12.39
CA LYS A 82 -2.53 9.18 -12.87
C LYS A 82 -3.37 8.21 -12.05
N GLY A 83 -2.75 7.10 -11.66
CA GLY A 83 -3.25 6.14 -10.68
C GLY A 83 -2.51 6.21 -9.35
N GLU A 84 -2.89 5.34 -8.42
CA GLU A 84 -2.20 5.14 -7.14
C GLU A 84 -1.89 3.65 -6.98
N VAL A 85 -0.72 3.34 -6.42
CA VAL A 85 -0.35 2.00 -5.96
C VAL A 85 -0.09 2.07 -4.46
N ASP A 86 -0.72 1.18 -3.70
CA ASP A 86 -0.74 1.25 -2.24
C ASP A 86 0.63 1.08 -1.61
N PHE A 87 1.39 0.08 -2.08
CA PHE A 87 2.72 -0.21 -1.54
C PHE A 87 3.77 -0.39 -2.64
N VAL A 88 4.86 0.33 -2.47
CA VAL A 88 6.11 0.21 -3.21
C VAL A 88 7.18 -0.22 -2.22
N ILE A 89 7.71 -1.42 -2.41
CA ILE A 89 8.74 -1.98 -1.55
C ILE A 89 10.10 -1.72 -2.18
N LYS A 90 10.96 -1.03 -1.43
CA LYS A 90 12.32 -0.71 -1.84
C LYS A 90 13.33 -1.40 -0.93
N LYS A 91 14.36 -1.99 -1.54
CA LYS A 91 15.54 -2.54 -0.87
C LYS A 91 16.78 -1.83 -1.39
N GLY A 92 17.47 -1.09 -0.53
CA GLY A 92 18.63 -0.30 -0.92
C GLY A 92 18.25 0.76 -1.96
N LEU A 93 18.75 0.66 -3.18
CA LEU A 93 18.47 1.63 -4.26
C LEU A 93 17.38 1.17 -5.25
N ARG A 94 16.82 -0.04 -5.09
CA ARG A 94 15.91 -0.64 -6.07
C ARG A 94 14.52 -0.87 -5.48
N VAL A 95 13.50 -0.52 -6.26
CA VAL A 95 12.14 -1.02 -6.03
C VAL A 95 12.10 -2.49 -6.45
N CYS A 96 11.59 -3.36 -5.59
CA CYS A 96 11.58 -4.81 -5.82
C CYS A 96 10.18 -5.42 -5.85
N GLU A 97 9.17 -4.75 -5.30
CA GLU A 97 7.80 -5.28 -5.24
C GLU A 97 6.81 -4.11 -5.30
N LEU A 98 5.70 -4.34 -6.00
CA LEU A 98 4.54 -3.46 -6.05
C LEU A 98 3.32 -4.25 -5.62
N ILE A 99 2.57 -3.70 -4.67
CA ILE A 99 1.39 -4.35 -4.10
C ILE A 99 0.23 -3.36 -4.12
N GLN A 100 -0.86 -3.78 -4.75
CA GLN A 100 -2.15 -3.07 -4.73
C GLN A 100 -3.16 -3.87 -3.89
N VAL A 101 -3.92 -3.19 -3.04
CA VAL A 101 -4.96 -3.81 -2.21
C VAL A 101 -6.33 -3.48 -2.78
N CYS A 102 -7.07 -4.51 -3.22
CA CYS A 102 -8.37 -4.36 -3.83
C CYS A 102 -9.37 -5.34 -3.21
N TYR A 103 -10.08 -4.90 -2.16
CA TYR A 103 -11.08 -5.74 -1.50
C TYR A 103 -12.34 -5.93 -2.35
N PHE A 104 -12.93 -4.83 -2.87
CA PHE A 104 -14.12 -4.90 -3.72
C PHE A 104 -13.78 -4.84 -5.22
N LEU A 105 -13.88 -5.99 -5.88
CA LEU A 105 -13.63 -6.14 -7.32
C LEU A 105 -14.90 -5.88 -8.15
N GLY A 106 -15.39 -4.63 -8.14
CA GLY A 106 -16.25 -4.17 -9.23
C GLY A 106 -15.48 -4.20 -10.56
N LYS A 107 -16.12 -4.56 -11.69
CA LYS A 107 -15.45 -4.68 -13.00
C LYS A 107 -14.68 -3.41 -13.40
N GLU A 108 -15.23 -2.24 -13.12
CA GLU A 108 -14.59 -0.95 -13.45
C GLU A 108 -13.47 -0.60 -12.47
N THR A 109 -13.65 -0.86 -11.18
CA THR A 109 -12.59 -0.72 -10.16
C THR A 109 -11.38 -1.56 -10.55
N LYS A 110 -11.59 -2.83 -10.88
CA LYS A 110 -10.53 -3.77 -11.27
C LYS A 110 -9.69 -3.26 -12.45
N LYS A 111 -10.31 -2.71 -13.50
CA LYS A 111 -9.59 -2.15 -14.65
C LYS A 111 -8.72 -0.95 -14.26
N ARG A 112 -9.20 -0.11 -13.34
CA ARG A 112 -8.45 1.05 -12.85
C ARG A 112 -7.25 0.63 -11.99
N GLU A 113 -7.44 -0.33 -11.10
CA GLU A 113 -6.37 -0.86 -10.24
C GLU A 113 -5.26 -1.52 -11.08
N ILE A 114 -5.65 -2.38 -12.04
CA ILE A 114 -4.70 -3.02 -12.98
C ILE A 114 -3.90 -1.96 -13.75
N ARG A 115 -4.57 -0.92 -14.28
CA ARG A 115 -3.90 0.13 -15.03
C ARG A 115 -2.88 0.90 -14.18
N SER A 116 -3.27 1.26 -12.97
CA SER A 116 -2.39 1.98 -12.02
C SER A 116 -1.16 1.14 -11.68
N LEU A 117 -1.35 -0.16 -11.46
CA LEU A 117 -0.25 -1.09 -11.20
C LEU A 117 0.69 -1.24 -12.41
N LEU A 118 0.15 -1.39 -13.62
CA LEU A 118 0.96 -1.49 -14.84
C LEU A 118 1.77 -0.21 -15.09
N GLU A 119 1.20 0.98 -14.87
CA GLU A 119 1.93 2.24 -14.98
C GLU A 119 3.11 2.30 -14.00
N ALA A 120 2.91 1.86 -12.75
CA ALA A 120 4.01 1.79 -11.77
C ALA A 120 5.05 0.72 -12.15
N MET A 121 4.61 -0.44 -12.65
CA MET A 121 5.51 -1.50 -13.13
C MET A 121 6.42 -0.98 -14.26
N ASP A 122 5.87 -0.18 -15.17
CA ASP A 122 6.66 0.45 -16.24
C ASP A 122 7.66 1.48 -15.69
N GLU A 123 7.24 2.33 -14.75
CA GLU A 123 8.13 3.31 -14.10
C GLU A 123 9.30 2.64 -13.38
N PHE A 124 9.07 1.50 -12.74
CA PHE A 124 10.06 0.78 -11.94
C PHE A 124 10.73 -0.40 -12.67
N ALA A 125 10.39 -0.61 -13.95
CA ALA A 125 10.88 -1.72 -14.77
C ALA A 125 10.68 -3.11 -14.13
N LEU A 126 9.53 -3.32 -13.49
CA LEU A 126 9.15 -4.60 -12.88
C LEU A 126 8.33 -5.45 -13.86
N LYS A 127 8.63 -6.75 -13.88
CA LYS A 127 7.90 -7.73 -14.69
C LYS A 127 6.70 -8.33 -13.98
N GLU A 128 6.64 -8.20 -12.66
CA GLU A 128 5.61 -8.76 -11.82
C GLU A 128 5.04 -7.71 -10.86
N GLY A 129 3.72 -7.73 -10.67
CA GLY A 129 3.01 -6.95 -9.67
C GLY A 129 1.99 -7.81 -8.94
N LEU A 130 1.69 -7.45 -7.69
CA LEU A 130 0.77 -8.18 -6.84
C LEU A 130 -0.50 -7.37 -6.59
N ILE A 131 -1.66 -8.00 -6.72
CA ILE A 131 -2.95 -7.49 -6.28
C ILE A 131 -3.47 -8.40 -5.18
N ILE A 132 -3.55 -7.87 -3.97
CA ILE A 132 -4.20 -8.55 -2.84
C ILE A 132 -5.69 -8.33 -2.95
N THR A 133 -6.45 -9.41 -2.89
CA THR A 133 -7.91 -9.42 -3.06
C THR A 133 -8.60 -10.14 -1.92
N GLU A 134 -9.94 -10.12 -1.90
CA GLU A 134 -10.72 -10.96 -0.99
C GLU A 134 -10.51 -12.45 -1.30
N ASP A 135 -10.87 -12.88 -2.52
CA ASP A 135 -10.96 -14.31 -2.89
C ASP A 135 -10.33 -14.66 -4.26
N ASP A 136 -9.86 -13.68 -5.02
CA ASP A 136 -9.33 -13.89 -6.37
C ASP A 136 -7.90 -14.48 -6.30
N ASP A 137 -7.73 -15.75 -6.70
CA ASP A 137 -6.44 -16.45 -6.84
C ASP A 137 -6.20 -16.81 -8.31
N LYS A 138 -5.44 -15.97 -9.02
CA LYS A 138 -5.16 -16.15 -10.44
C LYS A 138 -3.98 -15.31 -10.90
N GLU A 139 -3.50 -15.62 -12.10
CA GLU A 139 -2.48 -14.82 -12.77
C GLU A 139 -3.07 -14.20 -14.04
N LEU A 140 -2.65 -12.98 -14.35
CA LEU A 140 -3.02 -12.28 -15.57
C LEU A 140 -1.76 -11.77 -16.25
N GLU A 141 -1.60 -12.08 -17.53
CA GLU A 141 -0.52 -11.55 -18.34
C GLU A 141 -1.01 -10.38 -19.20
N VAL A 142 -0.31 -9.25 -19.16
CA VAL A 142 -0.63 -8.04 -19.91
C VAL A 142 0.66 -7.46 -20.50
N ASP A 143 0.78 -7.48 -21.83
CA ASP A 143 1.96 -7.02 -22.58
C ASP A 143 3.29 -7.57 -22.04
N GLY A 144 3.35 -8.88 -21.75
CA GLY A 144 4.54 -9.56 -21.24
C GLY A 144 4.88 -9.28 -19.77
N ARG A 145 3.96 -8.64 -19.03
CA ARG A 145 4.03 -8.43 -17.58
C ARG A 145 3.01 -9.30 -16.88
N LYS A 146 3.38 -9.80 -15.70
CA LYS A 146 2.56 -10.69 -14.89
C LYS A 146 1.93 -9.93 -13.73
N ILE A 147 0.62 -10.08 -13.56
CA ILE A 147 -0.11 -9.61 -12.38
C ILE A 147 -0.62 -10.82 -11.63
N ILE A 148 -0.19 -10.97 -10.39
CA ILE A 148 -0.65 -12.03 -9.50
C ILE A 148 -1.80 -11.47 -8.68
N PHE A 149 -2.97 -12.10 -8.76
CA PHE A 149 -4.07 -11.89 -7.82
C PHE A 149 -3.95 -12.93 -6.73
N LYS A 150 -3.92 -12.48 -5.47
CA LYS A 150 -3.81 -13.37 -4.33
C LYS A 150 -4.84 -13.01 -3.26
N PRO A 151 -5.59 -13.98 -2.72
CA PRO A 151 -6.46 -13.74 -1.58
C PRO A 151 -5.63 -13.28 -0.37
N LEU A 152 -6.17 -12.34 0.40
CA LEU A 152 -5.50 -11.78 1.59
C LEU A 152 -5.07 -12.87 2.56
N TRP A 153 -5.97 -13.81 2.89
CA TRP A 153 -5.69 -14.89 3.84
C TRP A 153 -4.54 -15.77 3.35
N LYS A 154 -4.47 -16.05 2.05
CA LYS A 154 -3.39 -16.85 1.45
C LYS A 154 -2.07 -16.09 1.46
N TRP A 155 -2.11 -14.79 1.15
CA TRP A 155 -0.93 -13.92 1.23
C TRP A 155 -0.35 -13.87 2.64
N LEU A 156 -1.19 -13.77 3.67
CA LEU A 156 -0.76 -13.76 5.07
C LEU A 156 -0.12 -15.10 5.51
N LEU A 157 -0.63 -16.24 5.01
CA LEU A 157 -0.10 -17.55 5.37
C LEU A 157 1.23 -17.88 4.69
N ASP A 158 1.45 -17.42 3.46
CA ASP A 158 2.68 -17.72 2.71
C ASP A 158 3.91 -16.94 3.22
N ILE A 159 3.72 -15.99 4.14
CA ILE A 159 4.78 -15.15 4.73
C ILE A 159 5.15 -15.63 6.15
N ALA A 160 4.29 -16.44 6.78
CA ALA A 160 4.44 -16.95 8.15
C ALA A 160 5.41 -18.13 8.26
#